data_AF-A0A8S3ZYJ8-F1
#
_entry.id   AF-A0A8S3ZYJ8-F1
#
_cell.length_a   1.000
_cell.length_b   1.000
_cell.length_c   1.000
_cell.angle_alpha   90.00
_cell.angle_beta   90.00
_cell.angle_gamma   90.00
#
_symmetry.space_group_name_H-M   'P 1'
#
loop_
_entity.id
_entity.type
_entity.pdbx_description
1 polymer ?
#
loop_
_entity_poly.entity_id
_entity_poly.type
_entity_poly.pdbx_seq_one_letter_code
_entity_poly.pdbx_strand_id
1 'polypeptide(L)'
;DMTSTNEATDILNCDEENSNELHCKVCNVYFSSLHNKREHMYGKAHIQNVTEAVEKELLRQQQEEQAFMDSALVVSEDMSQDDFASVTKTVATSSSSSSCSNTSDPGPLPSVPVDIHRFMMEFIHKNYEREQEISVLKKCLNKALQDNVAMCKEIQTLQEYQNKLEEELKSLASTTSSLILQSDALKMVPTLFGIINL
;
A
#
# COMPACT_ATOMS: atom_id res chain seq x y z
N ASP A 1 24.68 0.56 -32.64
CA ASP A 1 24.72 -0.58 -31.70
C ASP A 1 24.59 -0.06 -30.28
N MET A 2 23.43 0.02 -29.62
CA MET A 2 22.25 -0.85 -29.55
C MET A 2 22.52 -2.24 -28.96
N THR A 3 22.89 -2.28 -27.67
CA THR A 3 22.63 -3.41 -26.77
C THR A 3 22.40 -2.89 -25.34
N SER A 4 21.21 -2.35 -25.10
CA SER A 4 20.65 -2.15 -23.76
C SER A 4 19.18 -2.52 -23.84
N THR A 5 18.85 -3.74 -23.43
CA THR A 5 17.50 -4.25 -23.19
C THR A 5 17.66 -5.73 -22.83
N ASN A 6 17.98 -6.06 -21.57
CA ASN A 6 17.81 -7.42 -21.03
C ASN A 6 17.89 -7.49 -19.49
N GLU A 7 17.50 -6.42 -18.78
CA GLU A 7 17.40 -6.45 -17.30
C GLU A 7 15.99 -6.09 -16.79
N ALA A 8 15.00 -5.89 -17.68
CA ALA A 8 13.65 -5.47 -17.31
C ALA A 8 12.65 -6.63 -17.12
N THR A 9 13.07 -7.88 -17.28
CA THR A 9 12.15 -9.05 -17.27
C THR A 9 12.19 -9.90 -15.99
N ASP A 10 13.09 -9.63 -15.04
CA ASP A 10 13.24 -10.48 -13.84
C ASP A 10 12.50 -9.97 -12.58
N ILE A 11 11.80 -8.83 -12.65
CA ILE A 11 11.06 -8.27 -11.50
C ILE A 11 9.57 -8.72 -11.46
N LEU A 12 9.12 -9.52 -12.44
CA LEU A 12 7.73 -10.00 -12.50
C LEU A 12 7.54 -11.48 -12.10
N ASN A 13 8.59 -12.16 -11.64
CA ASN A 13 8.52 -13.60 -11.31
C ASN A 13 8.16 -13.93 -9.85
N CYS A 14 7.67 -12.97 -9.06
CA CYS A 14 7.27 -13.23 -7.67
C CYS A 14 5.80 -13.67 -7.49
N ASP A 15 5.02 -13.80 -8.57
CA ASP A 15 3.56 -14.06 -8.49
C ASP A 15 3.07 -15.26 -9.32
N GLU A 16 3.93 -16.11 -9.90
CA GLU A 16 3.41 -17.18 -10.77
C GLU A 16 2.60 -18.26 -10.04
N GLU A 17 2.80 -18.48 -8.73
CA GLU A 17 1.98 -19.46 -7.98
C GLU A 17 0.63 -18.90 -7.49
N ASN A 18 0.52 -17.60 -7.19
CA ASN A 18 -0.75 -16.97 -6.79
C ASN A 18 -1.58 -16.47 -7.99
N SER A 19 -0.99 -16.30 -9.17
CA SER A 19 -1.69 -15.82 -10.37
C SER A 19 -2.66 -16.86 -10.96
N ASN A 20 -2.47 -18.15 -10.64
CA ASN A 20 -3.34 -19.25 -11.08
C ASN A 20 -4.67 -19.37 -10.31
N GLU A 21 -4.85 -18.63 -9.21
CA GLU A 21 -6.10 -18.64 -8.45
C GLU A 21 -7.21 -17.93 -9.25
N LEU A 22 -8.19 -18.67 -9.78
CA LEU A 22 -9.31 -18.12 -10.57
C LEU A 22 -10.37 -17.40 -9.70
N HIS A 23 -9.98 -16.84 -8.57
CA HIS A 23 -10.88 -16.16 -7.64
C HIS A 23 -10.44 -14.71 -7.45
N CYS A 24 -11.40 -13.79 -7.42
CA CYS A 24 -11.20 -12.43 -6.94
C CYS A 24 -11.69 -12.33 -5.51
N LYS A 25 -10.78 -12.06 -4.57
CA LYS A 25 -11.11 -11.89 -3.14
C LYS A 25 -11.91 -10.62 -2.84
N VAL A 26 -11.69 -9.56 -3.62
CA VAL A 26 -12.38 -8.26 -3.47
C VAL A 26 -13.86 -8.35 -3.86
N CYS A 27 -14.15 -9.03 -4.98
CA CYS A 27 -15.50 -9.17 -5.49
C CYS A 27 -16.15 -10.51 -5.08
N ASN A 28 -15.38 -11.42 -4.48
CA ASN A 28 -15.75 -12.79 -4.14
C ASN A 28 -16.37 -13.58 -5.31
N VAL A 29 -15.75 -13.49 -6.49
CA VAL A 29 -16.21 -14.16 -7.72
C VAL A 29 -15.17 -15.15 -8.20
N TYR A 30 -15.63 -16.34 -8.62
CA TYR A 30 -14.80 -17.36 -9.29
C TYR A 30 -14.96 -17.25 -10.81
N PHE A 31 -13.85 -17.42 -11.53
CA PHE A 31 -13.77 -17.35 -12.97
C PHE A 31 -13.51 -18.74 -13.56
N SER A 32 -14.01 -18.97 -14.77
CA SER A 32 -13.76 -20.22 -15.51
C SER A 32 -12.44 -20.20 -16.29
N SER A 33 -11.81 -19.02 -16.44
CA SER A 33 -10.55 -18.86 -17.16
C SER A 33 -9.76 -17.67 -16.64
N LEU A 34 -8.44 -17.71 -16.82
CA LEU A 34 -7.55 -16.59 -16.50
C LEU A 34 -7.86 -15.34 -17.35
N HIS A 35 -8.35 -15.55 -18.57
CA HIS A 35 -8.78 -14.46 -19.44
C HIS A 35 -9.95 -13.69 -18.83
N ASN A 36 -10.97 -14.40 -18.34
CA ASN A 36 -12.14 -13.78 -17.71
C ASN A 36 -11.76 -13.05 -16.41
N LYS A 37 -10.83 -13.62 -15.63
CA LYS A 37 -10.28 -12.94 -14.45
C LYS A 37 -9.54 -11.65 -14.85
N ARG A 38 -8.72 -11.70 -15.90
CA ARG A 38 -7.98 -10.53 -16.41
C ARG A 38 -8.93 -9.42 -16.83
N GLU A 39 -9.96 -9.72 -17.62
CA GLU A 39 -10.97 -8.74 -17.99
C GLU A 39 -11.70 -8.16 -16.78
N HIS A 40 -12.01 -9.00 -15.78
CA HIS A 40 -12.62 -8.55 -14.54
C HIS A 40 -11.70 -7.58 -13.76
N MET A 41 -10.40 -7.85 -13.64
CA MET A 41 -9.44 -6.97 -12.94
C MET A 41 -9.38 -5.55 -13.54
N TYR A 42 -9.59 -5.42 -14.86
CA TYR A 42 -9.64 -4.12 -15.54
C TYR A 42 -11.08 -3.57 -15.68
N GLY A 43 -12.08 -4.28 -15.16
CA GLY A 43 -13.47 -3.88 -15.21
C GLY A 43 -13.79 -2.76 -14.22
N LYS A 44 -14.64 -1.82 -14.64
CA LYS A 44 -15.05 -0.66 -13.82
C LYS A 44 -15.59 -1.04 -12.44
N ALA A 45 -16.39 -2.10 -12.38
CA ALA A 45 -16.99 -2.58 -11.12
C ALA A 45 -15.92 -3.11 -10.14
N HIS A 46 -14.91 -3.82 -10.64
CA HIS A 46 -13.81 -4.30 -9.79
C HIS A 46 -13.01 -3.13 -9.25
N ILE A 47 -12.62 -2.20 -10.13
CA ILE A 47 -11.85 -1.01 -9.76
C ILE A 47 -12.60 -0.19 -8.70
N GLN A 48 -13.90 0.03 -8.88
CA GLN A 48 -14.72 0.73 -7.89
C GLN A 48 -14.72 0.04 -6.53
N ASN A 49 -14.93 -1.28 -6.49
CA ASN A 49 -14.90 -2.04 -5.24
C ASN A 49 -13.53 -1.99 -4.56
N VAL A 50 -12.44 -2.01 -5.33
CA VAL A 50 -11.08 -1.84 -4.80
C VAL A 50 -10.91 -0.46 -4.18
N THR A 51 -11.34 0.60 -4.87
CA THR A 51 -11.26 1.97 -4.35
C THR A 51 -12.06 2.14 -3.06
N GLU A 52 -13.29 1.64 -3.02
CA GLU A 52 -14.15 1.69 -1.82
C GLU A 52 -13.55 0.90 -0.64
N ALA A 53 -12.96 -0.27 -0.90
CA ALA A 53 -12.31 -1.07 0.13
C ALA A 53 -11.09 -0.35 0.72
N VAL A 54 -10.30 0.33 -0.12
CA VAL A 54 -9.14 1.11 0.30
C VAL A 54 -9.55 2.34 1.11
N GLU A 55 -10.57 3.08 0.66
CA GLU A 55 -11.09 4.25 1.38
C GLU A 55 -11.61 3.85 2.77
N LYS A 56 -12.36 2.76 2.86
CA LYS A 56 -12.90 2.27 4.14
C LYS A 56 -11.79 1.87 5.11
N GLU A 57 -10.71 1.25 4.63
CA GLU A 57 -9.57 0.88 5.48
C GLU A 57 -8.80 2.11 5.95
N LEU A 58 -8.65 3.13 5.10
CA LEU A 58 -8.02 4.41 5.49
C LEU A 58 -8.81 5.11 6.61
N LEU A 59 -10.15 5.15 6.51
CA LEU A 59 -10.98 5.70 7.58
C LEU A 59 -10.85 4.90 8.88
N ARG A 60 -10.77 3.57 8.80
CA ARG A 60 -10.60 2.70 9.96
C ARG A 60 -9.28 2.96 10.67
N GLN A 61 -8.19 3.11 9.92
CA GLN A 61 -6.87 3.44 10.47
C GLN A 61 -6.87 4.81 11.13
N GLN A 62 -7.49 5.83 10.51
CA GLN A 62 -7.63 7.15 11.13
C GLN A 62 -8.45 7.11 12.43
N GLN A 63 -9.50 6.29 12.48
CA GLN A 63 -10.32 6.14 13.68
C GLN A 63 -9.55 5.43 14.81
N GLU A 64 -8.73 4.43 14.48
CA GLU A 64 -7.87 3.74 15.44
C GLU A 64 -6.76 4.66 15.99
N GLU A 65 -6.15 5.48 15.14
CA GLU A 65 -5.17 6.49 15.56
C GLU A 65 -5.78 7.56 16.48
N GLN A 66 -6.99 8.03 16.16
CA GLN A 66 -7.71 8.99 17.00
C GLN A 66 -8.11 8.38 18.36
N ALA A 67 -8.56 7.13 18.37
CA ALA A 67 -8.89 6.41 19.62
C ALA A 67 -7.64 6.16 20.49
N PHE A 68 -6.49 5.91 19.87
CA PHE A 68 -5.21 5.79 20.58
C PHE A 68 -4.77 7.13 21.20
N MET A 69 -4.99 8.25 20.50
CA MET A 69 -4.70 9.60 21.03
C MET A 69 -5.63 10.01 22.18
N ASP A 70 -6.93 9.74 22.07
CA ASP A 70 -7.90 10.03 23.15
C ASP A 70 -7.65 9.17 24.40
N SER A 71 -7.23 7.91 24.22
CA SER A 71 -6.90 7.03 25.34
C SER A 71 -5.63 7.42 26.09
N ALA A 72 -4.77 8.27 25.52
CA ALA A 72 -3.56 8.80 26.17
C ALA A 72 -3.83 10.03 27.07
N LEU A 73 -5.01 10.66 26.98
CA LEU A 73 -5.37 11.87 27.74
C LEU A 73 -6.11 11.60 29.07
N VAL A 74 -6.48 10.34 29.36
CA VAL A 74 -7.21 9.94 30.58
C VAL A 74 -6.32 9.35 31.69
N VAL A 75 -4.99 9.39 31.55
CA VAL A 75 -4.06 8.90 32.58
C VAL A 75 -3.50 10.06 33.39
N SER A 76 -4.33 10.64 34.27
CA SER A 76 -3.89 11.50 35.38
C SER A 76 -4.98 11.53 36.45
N GLU A 77 -4.60 11.23 37.69
CA GLU A 77 -5.39 11.33 38.93
C GLU A 77 -6.26 10.10 39.30
N ASP A 78 -5.65 9.07 39.90
CA ASP A 78 -5.86 8.83 41.34
C ASP A 78 -4.74 7.96 41.94
N MET A 79 -4.42 8.27 43.19
CA MET A 79 -3.33 7.76 44.01
C MET A 79 -3.76 6.55 44.84
N SER A 80 -2.78 5.69 45.15
CA SER A 80 -2.64 4.88 46.37
C SER A 80 -3.75 3.87 46.74
N GLN A 81 -3.36 2.62 46.99
CA GLN A 81 -3.03 2.14 48.35
C GLN A 81 -2.87 0.61 48.36
N ASP A 82 -1.91 0.14 49.16
CA ASP A 82 -1.59 -1.26 49.45
C ASP A 82 -2.82 -2.09 49.87
N ASP A 83 -2.88 -3.37 49.48
CA ASP A 83 -2.98 -4.42 50.51
C ASP A 83 -2.55 -5.81 50.01
N PHE A 84 -1.74 -6.45 50.84
CA PHE A 84 -1.21 -7.79 50.69
C PHE A 84 -2.09 -8.74 51.49
N ALA A 85 -2.85 -9.62 50.83
CA ALA A 85 -3.40 -10.81 51.48
C ALA A 85 -3.63 -11.96 50.51
N SER A 86 -2.77 -12.96 50.68
CA SER A 86 -2.95 -14.38 50.37
C SER A 86 -4.39 -14.87 50.54
N VAL A 87 -4.85 -15.79 49.67
CA VAL A 87 -5.38 -17.12 50.05
C VAL A 87 -5.87 -17.86 48.80
N THR A 88 -5.18 -18.95 48.52
CA THR A 88 -5.62 -20.12 47.77
C THR A 88 -6.97 -20.62 48.27
N LYS A 89 -7.98 -20.75 47.40
CA LYS A 89 -9.05 -21.74 47.56
C LYS A 89 -9.67 -22.10 46.22
N THR A 90 -9.26 -23.27 45.76
CA THR A 90 -10.05 -24.20 44.96
C THR A 90 -11.41 -24.44 45.63
N VAL A 91 -12.49 -24.43 44.84
CA VAL A 91 -13.53 -25.47 44.74
C VAL A 91 -14.64 -24.96 43.83
N ALA A 92 -15.06 -25.88 42.95
CA ALA A 92 -15.99 -25.77 41.85
C ALA A 92 -17.44 -25.41 42.23
N THR A 93 -18.12 -24.72 41.30
CA THR A 93 -19.53 -24.85 40.83
C THR A 93 -19.82 -23.61 39.96
N SER A 94 -20.47 -23.62 38.78
CA SER A 94 -21.43 -24.54 38.16
C SER A 94 -21.71 -24.13 36.69
N SER A 95 -22.15 -25.12 35.89
CA SER A 95 -23.26 -25.06 34.89
C SER A 95 -23.20 -24.20 33.62
N SER A 96 -23.19 -24.87 32.46
CA SER A 96 -24.06 -24.64 31.27
C SER A 96 -23.75 -25.73 30.22
N SER A 97 -24.57 -26.78 30.07
CA SER A 97 -25.80 -26.93 29.27
C SER A 97 -25.60 -26.92 27.74
N SER A 98 -26.19 -27.96 27.10
CA SER A 98 -26.47 -28.18 25.67
C SER A 98 -25.55 -29.21 24.98
N SER A 99 -26.00 -30.15 24.16
CA SER A 99 -27.31 -30.75 23.89
C SER A 99 -27.02 -32.10 23.21
N CYS A 100 -27.59 -33.19 23.70
CA CYS A 100 -27.48 -34.50 23.07
C CYS A 100 -28.45 -34.58 21.88
N SER A 101 -27.92 -34.84 20.68
CA SER A 101 -28.72 -35.23 19.52
C SER A 101 -28.28 -36.61 19.08
N ASN A 102 -29.13 -37.60 19.35
CA ASN A 102 -29.01 -38.94 18.82
C ASN A 102 -29.44 -38.94 17.35
N THR A 103 -28.56 -39.33 16.45
CA THR A 103 -28.94 -39.90 15.16
C THR A 103 -28.22 -41.23 14.99
N SER A 104 -29.01 -42.22 14.64
CA SER A 104 -28.74 -43.65 14.60
C SER A 104 -27.51 -44.04 13.77
N ASP A 105 -26.69 -44.90 14.38
CA ASP A 105 -25.82 -45.96 13.83
C ASP A 105 -25.49 -45.94 12.32
N PRO A 106 -24.19 -45.88 11.97
CA PRO A 106 -23.60 -47.07 11.36
C PRO A 106 -22.19 -47.39 11.88
N GLY A 107 -22.08 -48.44 12.69
CA GLY A 107 -20.88 -49.27 12.88
C GLY A 107 -19.75 -48.64 13.71
N PRO A 108 -19.03 -49.43 14.53
CA PRO A 108 -17.85 -48.95 15.23
C PRO A 108 -16.69 -48.83 14.24
N LEU A 109 -16.59 -47.72 13.53
CA LEU A 109 -15.32 -47.29 12.96
C LEU A 109 -14.36 -46.99 14.13
N PRO A 110 -13.12 -47.50 14.11
CA PRO A 110 -12.14 -47.14 15.13
C PRO A 110 -11.98 -45.62 15.07
N SER A 111 -12.35 -44.91 16.15
CA SER A 111 -12.03 -43.50 16.28
C SER A 111 -10.52 -43.41 16.20
N VAL A 112 -9.99 -43.01 15.03
CA VAL A 112 -8.55 -42.83 14.83
C VAL A 112 -8.10 -41.90 15.95
N PRO A 113 -7.17 -42.32 16.83
CA PRO A 113 -6.70 -41.47 17.91
C PRO A 113 -6.18 -40.18 17.28
N VAL A 114 -6.74 -39.04 17.69
CA VAL A 114 -6.26 -37.74 17.24
C VAL A 114 -4.79 -37.65 17.63
N ASP A 115 -3.91 -37.56 16.64
CA ASP A 115 -2.47 -37.44 16.86
C ASP A 115 -2.15 -35.99 17.24
N ILE A 116 -2.26 -35.73 18.54
CA ILE A 116 -2.03 -34.41 19.14
C ILE A 116 -0.59 -33.94 18.87
N HIS A 117 0.37 -34.86 18.84
CA HIS A 117 1.77 -34.52 18.57
C HIS A 117 1.95 -34.00 17.14
N ARG A 118 1.37 -34.70 16.14
CA ARG A 118 1.36 -34.22 14.75
C ARG A 118 0.72 -32.84 14.64
N PHE A 119 -0.44 -32.63 15.26
CA PHE A 119 -1.12 -31.32 15.26
C PHE A 119 -0.24 -30.21 15.86
N MET A 120 0.40 -30.44 17.00
CA MET A 120 1.30 -29.46 17.61
C MET A 120 2.48 -29.12 16.70
N MET A 121 3.08 -30.12 16.05
CA MET A 121 4.19 -29.89 15.12
C MET A 121 3.77 -29.08 13.89
N GLU A 122 2.62 -29.41 13.30
CA GLU A 122 2.05 -28.64 12.18
C GLU A 122 1.72 -27.21 12.59
N PHE A 123 1.16 -27.03 13.79
CA PHE A 123 0.84 -25.70 14.33
C PHE A 123 2.11 -24.86 14.53
N ILE A 124 3.14 -25.42 15.15
CA ILE A 124 4.43 -24.73 15.36
C ILE A 124 5.05 -24.36 14.01
N HIS A 125 5.04 -25.27 13.05
CA HIS A 125 5.60 -25.03 11.72
C HIS A 125 4.87 -23.89 11.00
N LYS A 126 3.54 -23.97 10.90
CA LYS A 126 2.73 -22.91 10.26
C LYS A 126 2.88 -21.57 10.96
N ASN A 127 2.98 -21.57 12.29
CA ASN A 127 3.21 -20.34 13.04
C ASN A 127 4.59 -19.74 12.74
N TYR A 128 5.61 -20.58 12.59
CA TYR A 128 6.95 -20.14 12.21
C TYR A 128 6.99 -19.58 10.78
N GLU A 129 6.34 -20.22 9.82
CA GLU A 129 6.21 -19.71 8.44
C GLU A 129 5.50 -18.36 8.41
N ARG A 130 4.38 -18.22 9.12
CA ARG A 130 3.66 -16.95 9.26
C ARG A 130 4.53 -15.82 9.82
N GLU A 131 5.32 -16.11 10.86
CA GLU A 131 6.21 -15.10 11.45
C GLU A 131 7.36 -14.70 10.51
N GLN A 132 7.88 -15.64 9.71
CA GLN A 132 8.84 -15.32 8.65
C GLN A 132 8.21 -14.44 7.57
N GLU A 133 7.01 -14.78 7.09
CA GLU A 133 6.29 -14.00 6.09
C GLU A 133 6.05 -12.57 6.58
N ILE A 134 5.57 -12.40 7.83
CA ILE A 134 5.41 -11.08 8.44
C ILE A 134 6.73 -10.31 8.47
N SER A 135 7.85 -10.98 8.79
CA SER A 135 9.17 -10.35 8.79
C SER A 135 9.58 -9.86 7.40
N VAL A 136 9.33 -10.65 6.35
CA VAL A 136 9.60 -10.27 4.96
C VAL A 136 8.70 -9.12 4.53
N LEU A 137 7.39 -9.22 4.77
CA LEU A 137 6.42 -8.17 4.43
C LEU A 137 6.77 -6.83 5.08
N LYS A 138 7.19 -6.84 6.35
CA LYS A 138 7.67 -5.63 7.05
C LYS A 138 8.89 -5.02 6.36
N LYS A 139 9.85 -5.83 5.91
CA LYS A 139 11.03 -5.33 5.18
C LYS A 139 10.64 -4.74 3.83
N CYS A 140 9.77 -5.43 3.08
CA CYS A 140 9.26 -4.96 1.80
C CYS A 140 8.51 -3.63 1.94
N LEU A 141 7.65 -3.50 2.95
CA LEU A 141 6.93 -2.26 3.23
C LEU A 141 7.89 -1.09 3.54
N ASN A 142 8.88 -1.32 4.40
CA ASN A 142 9.88 -0.29 4.73
C ASN A 142 10.66 0.14 3.49
N LYS A 143 11.06 -0.80 2.64
CA LYS A 143 11.75 -0.50 1.38
C LYS A 143 10.86 0.30 0.44
N ALA A 144 9.61 -0.11 0.23
CA ALA A 144 8.67 0.63 -0.62
C ALA A 144 8.42 2.05 -0.11
N LEU A 145 8.31 2.24 1.21
CA LEU A 145 8.16 3.56 1.81
C LEU A 145 9.40 4.43 1.59
N GLN A 146 10.59 3.87 1.76
CA GLN A 146 11.85 4.57 1.50
C GLN A 146 11.98 4.98 0.02
N ASP A 147 11.64 4.07 -0.90
CA ASP A 147 11.67 4.30 -2.34
C ASP A 147 10.66 5.39 -2.73
N ASN A 148 9.44 5.39 -2.15
CA ASN A 148 8.45 6.46 -2.35
C ASN A 148 8.97 7.82 -1.89
N VAL A 149 9.60 7.91 -0.72
CA VAL A 149 10.18 9.16 -0.22
C VAL A 149 11.30 9.66 -1.15
N ALA A 150 12.12 8.75 -1.68
CA ALA A 150 13.17 9.10 -2.64
C ALA A 150 12.58 9.67 -3.94
N MET A 151 11.56 9.01 -4.50
CA MET A 151 10.87 9.48 -5.71
C MET A 151 10.22 10.86 -5.49
N CYS A 152 9.57 11.11 -4.35
CA CYS A 152 9.00 12.42 -4.03
C CYS A 152 10.07 13.53 -4.02
N LYS A 153 11.26 13.24 -3.48
CA LYS A 153 12.38 14.20 -3.51
C LYS A 153 12.86 14.47 -4.94
N GLU A 154 12.98 13.43 -5.76
CA GLU A 154 13.37 13.59 -7.16
C GLU A 154 12.36 14.43 -7.94
N ILE A 155 11.06 14.15 -7.77
CA ILE A 155 9.98 14.95 -8.35
C ILE A 155 10.11 16.42 -7.93
N GLN A 156 10.34 16.69 -6.65
CA GLN A 156 10.53 18.06 -6.16
C GLN A 156 11.72 18.75 -6.83
N THR A 157 12.87 18.07 -6.93
CA THR A 157 14.06 18.65 -7.59
C THR A 157 13.83 18.95 -9.07
N LEU A 158 13.10 18.08 -9.77
CA LEU A 158 12.75 18.30 -11.17
C LEU A 158 11.77 19.46 -11.34
N GLN A 159 10.81 19.62 -10.43
CA GLN A 159 9.91 20.77 -10.42
C GLN A 159 10.65 22.09 -10.20
N GLU A 160 11.61 22.12 -9.26
CA GLU A 160 12.46 23.29 -9.03
C GLU A 160 13.29 23.65 -10.28
N TYR A 161 13.84 22.64 -10.95
CA TYR A 161 14.58 22.83 -12.20
C TYR A 161 13.69 23.34 -13.34
N GLN A 162 12.49 22.79 -13.48
CA GLN A 162 11.51 23.24 -14.46
C GLN A 162 11.15 24.71 -14.25
N ASN A 163 10.81 25.11 -13.02
CA ASN A 163 10.47 26.49 -12.70
C ASN A 163 11.62 27.45 -13.04
N LYS A 164 12.86 27.05 -12.73
CA LYS A 164 14.04 27.85 -13.07
C LYS A 164 14.20 28.03 -14.58
N LEU A 165 14.03 26.97 -15.37
CA LEU A 165 14.09 27.06 -16.83
C LEU A 165 12.97 27.94 -17.41
N GLU A 166 11.76 27.88 -16.83
CA GLU A 166 10.65 28.74 -17.24
C GLU A 166 10.96 30.23 -16.99
N GLU A 167 11.58 30.55 -15.85
CA GLU A 167 12.05 31.91 -15.55
C GLU A 167 13.14 32.38 -16.53
N GLU A 168 14.12 31.52 -16.83
CA GLU A 168 15.19 31.82 -17.79
C GLU A 168 14.63 32.05 -19.20
N LEU A 169 13.67 31.24 -19.65
CA LEU A 169 12.99 31.41 -20.93
C LEU A 169 12.23 32.74 -21.00
N LYS A 170 11.51 33.09 -19.93
CA LYS A 170 10.78 34.37 -19.83
C LYS A 170 11.74 35.57 -19.88
N SER A 171 12.86 35.48 -19.16
CA SER A 171 13.91 36.49 -19.18
C SER A 171 14.49 36.66 -20.58
N LEU A 172 14.83 35.55 -21.24
CA LEU A 172 15.38 35.57 -22.60
C LEU A 172 14.39 36.17 -23.61
N ALA A 173 13.10 35.80 -23.54
CA ALA A 173 12.06 36.35 -24.39
C ALA A 173 11.91 37.88 -24.23
N SER A 174 12.01 38.39 -23.00
CA SER A 174 12.02 39.82 -22.73
C SER A 174 13.25 40.51 -23.35
N THR A 175 14.44 39.94 -23.18
CA THR A 175 15.67 40.46 -23.79
C THR A 175 15.59 40.46 -25.31
N THR A 176 15.09 39.38 -25.93
CA THR A 176 14.87 39.30 -27.37
C THR A 176 13.92 40.40 -27.85
N SER A 177 12.82 40.63 -27.15
CA SER A 177 11.86 41.68 -27.49
C SER A 177 12.51 43.07 -27.43
N SER A 178 13.32 43.34 -26.41
CA SER A 178 14.07 44.60 -26.27
C SER A 178 15.06 44.81 -27.43
N LEU A 179 15.82 43.76 -27.79
CA LEU A 179 16.77 43.82 -28.90
C LEU A 179 16.08 44.01 -30.25
N ILE A 180 14.91 43.42 -30.47
CA ILE A 180 14.10 43.65 -31.68
C ILE A 180 13.72 45.13 -31.78
N LEU A 181 13.20 45.73 -30.70
CA LEU A 181 12.84 47.15 -30.69
C LEU A 181 14.05 48.06 -30.97
N GLN A 182 15.21 47.76 -30.37
CA GLN A 182 16.44 48.49 -30.65
C GLN A 182 16.91 48.32 -32.10
N SER A 183 16.82 47.11 -32.65
CA SER A 183 17.16 46.82 -34.04
C SER A 183 16.27 47.60 -35.00
N ASP A 184 14.96 47.64 -34.75
CA ASP A 184 14.02 48.35 -35.60
C ASP A 184 14.22 49.86 -35.51
N ALA A 185 14.53 50.40 -34.33
CA ALA A 185 14.91 51.81 -34.19
C ALA A 185 16.16 52.15 -35.04
N LEU A 186 17.18 51.27 -35.04
CA LEU A 186 18.37 51.44 -35.87
C LEU A 186 18.06 51.33 -37.38
N LYS A 187 17.19 50.42 -37.80
CA LYS A 187 16.77 50.29 -39.21
C LYS A 187 16.04 51.54 -39.73
N MET A 188 15.42 52.33 -38.85
CA MET A 188 14.76 53.58 -39.22
C MET A 188 15.73 54.76 -39.38
N VAL A 189 17.00 54.64 -38.95
CA VAL A 189 18.00 55.71 -39.03
C VAL A 189 18.27 56.19 -40.47
N PRO A 190 18.49 55.32 -41.48
CA PRO A 190 18.68 55.79 -42.86
C PRO A 190 17.51 56.64 -43.38
N THR A 191 16.27 56.27 -43.01
CA THR A 191 15.04 57.00 -43.36
C THR A 191 14.96 58.38 -42.69
N LEU A 192 15.44 58.49 -41.45
CA LEU A 192 15.51 59.75 -40.69
C LEU A 192 16.52 60.75 -41.26
N PHE A 193 17.61 60.25 -41.88
CA PHE A 193 18.66 61.08 -42.47
C PHE A 193 18.54 61.23 -44.00
N GLY A 194 17.46 60.75 -44.61
CA GLY A 194 17.22 60.86 -46.05
C GLY A 194 18.20 60.08 -46.93
N ILE A 195 18.97 59.15 -46.33
CA ILE A 195 19.89 58.25 -47.04
C ILE A 195 19.07 57.04 -47.49
N ILE A 196 18.21 57.24 -48.48
CA ILE A 196 17.57 56.14 -49.19
C ILE A 196 18.53 55.82 -50.33
N ASN A 197 19.07 54.60 -50.35
CA ASN A 197 20.03 54.14 -51.37
C ASN A 197 19.58 54.57 -52.78
N LEU A 198 20.42 55.37 -53.46
CA LEU A 198 20.52 55.45 -54.92
C LEU A 198 21.21 54.17 -55.43
#